data_AF-A0A5J9WPQ1-F1
#
_entry.id   AF-A0A5J9WPQ1-F1
#
_cell.length_a   1.000
_cell.length_b   1.000
_cell.length_c   1.000
_cell.angle_alpha   90.00
_cell.angle_beta   90.00
_cell.angle_gamma   90.00
#
_symmetry.space_group_name_H-M   'P 1'
#
loop_
_entity.id
_entity.type
_entity.pdbx_description
1 polymer ?
#
loop_
_entity_poly.entity_id
_entity_poly.type
_entity_poly.pdbx_seq_one_letter_code
_entity_poly.pdbx_strand_id
1 'polypeptide(L)'
;MQEAEAVLGRTMTWAEVAWFRYSAAMPDSWLMCHNALAFGIVFLVVPLPLILLEQFAPAVALRYKLQPKVRPLSATAHLRNIMVGGRKMLLLYAPHQLMYLITFKIAGVRTGIPLPPAGEVVAKVVVYALLEDYLSYWIHRFLHTKWAYRNIHYVHHELRAPTGFNAVYAHWADLNVSTVTIIVYLAIVPCHVTVHWLWYALRAIENLESHSGYDFPFNPKRFIPFYGGAEFHDYHHRVEGRQSNLAPIFTYCDYIYRTDKGYRYHKARLAERKKLAGEDNMGKRGSKQGRQD
;
A
#
# COMPACT_ATOMS: atom_id res chain seq x y z
N MET A 1 -31.87 7.44 -20.73
CA MET A 1 -32.02 8.04 -19.38
C MET A 1 -33.42 7.77 -18.82
N GLN A 2 -34.50 8.12 -19.51
CA GLN A 2 -35.87 7.84 -19.03
C GLN A 2 -36.13 6.35 -18.77
N GLU A 3 -35.70 5.45 -19.66
CA GLU A 3 -35.80 3.99 -19.45
C GLU A 3 -35.03 3.52 -18.20
N ALA A 4 -33.83 4.06 -17.99
CA ALA A 4 -33.00 3.76 -16.83
C ALA A 4 -33.65 4.22 -15.51
N GLU A 5 -34.28 5.40 -15.50
CA GLU A 5 -35.04 5.90 -14.34
C GLU A 5 -36.33 5.11 -14.10
N ALA A 6 -37.00 4.66 -15.18
CA ALA A 6 -38.16 3.79 -15.08
C ALA A 6 -37.82 2.44 -14.43
N VAL A 7 -36.68 1.83 -14.82
CA VAL A 7 -36.17 0.59 -14.19
C VAL A 7 -35.77 0.82 -12.73
N LEU A 8 -35.18 1.97 -12.40
CA LEU A 8 -34.83 2.32 -11.02
C LEU A 8 -36.04 2.63 -10.13
N GLY A 9 -37.20 2.96 -10.71
CA GLY A 9 -38.37 3.44 -9.98
C GLY A 9 -38.17 4.81 -9.30
N ARG A 10 -37.11 5.54 -9.67
CA ARG A 10 -36.78 6.88 -9.17
C ARG A 10 -35.90 7.64 -10.15
N THR A 11 -35.84 8.96 -10.00
CA THR A 11 -34.87 9.79 -10.72
C THR A 11 -33.44 9.40 -10.32
N MET A 12 -32.53 9.45 -11.30
CA MET A 12 -31.10 9.24 -11.04
C MET A 12 -30.52 10.43 -10.29
N THR A 13 -29.58 10.15 -9.39
CA THR A 13 -28.73 11.20 -8.79
C THR A 13 -27.79 11.77 -9.85
N TRP A 14 -27.21 12.96 -9.61
CA TRP A 14 -26.23 13.55 -10.52
C TRP A 14 -25.03 12.60 -10.79
N ALA A 15 -24.60 11.85 -9.78
CA ALA A 15 -23.51 10.90 -9.89
C ALA A 15 -23.89 9.68 -10.75
N GLU A 16 -25.13 9.19 -10.61
CA GLU A 16 -25.66 8.11 -11.46
C GLU A 16 -25.85 8.57 -12.90
N VAL A 17 -26.29 9.82 -13.14
CA VAL A 17 -26.38 10.39 -14.49
C VAL A 17 -24.99 10.48 -15.11
N ALA A 18 -24.00 10.98 -14.38
CA ALA A 18 -22.62 11.08 -14.86
C ALA A 18 -22.03 9.70 -15.16
N TRP A 19 -22.21 8.75 -14.25
CA TRP A 19 -21.77 7.37 -14.42
C TRP A 19 -22.46 6.72 -15.61
N PHE A 20 -23.79 6.79 -15.71
CA PHE A 20 -24.57 6.19 -16.79
C PHE A 20 -24.15 6.72 -18.16
N ARG A 21 -23.95 8.04 -18.30
CA ARG A 21 -23.47 8.64 -19.56
C ARG A 21 -22.10 8.12 -19.96
N TYR A 22 -21.21 7.97 -18.98
CA TYR A 22 -19.86 7.48 -19.20
C TYR A 22 -19.85 5.98 -19.52
N SER A 23 -20.49 5.16 -18.68
CA SER A 23 -20.50 3.70 -18.81
C SER A 23 -21.27 3.23 -20.04
N ALA A 24 -22.36 3.91 -20.43
CA ALA A 24 -23.13 3.54 -21.62
C ALA A 24 -22.41 3.82 -22.94
N ALA A 25 -21.39 4.69 -22.93
CA ALA A 25 -20.62 5.04 -24.12
C ALA A 25 -19.54 4.01 -24.47
N MET A 26 -19.33 2.98 -23.64
CA MET A 26 -18.22 2.04 -23.80
C MET A 26 -18.59 0.59 -23.40
N PRO A 27 -17.92 -0.42 -24.00
CA PRO A 27 -18.08 -1.80 -23.55
C PRO A 27 -17.57 -2.01 -22.12
N ASP A 28 -18.16 -2.97 -21.39
CA ASP A 28 -17.71 -3.30 -20.03
C ASP A 28 -16.23 -3.67 -19.96
N SER A 29 -15.67 -4.31 -20.99
CA SER A 29 -14.24 -4.64 -21.05
C SER A 29 -13.35 -3.39 -20.98
N TRP A 30 -13.83 -2.26 -21.51
CA TRP A 30 -13.11 -0.99 -21.47
C TRP A 30 -13.14 -0.40 -20.06
N LEU A 31 -14.27 -0.48 -19.35
CA LEU A 31 -14.35 -0.13 -17.93
C LEU A 31 -13.35 -0.97 -17.12
N MET A 32 -13.25 -2.26 -17.38
CA MET A 32 -12.32 -3.14 -16.66
C MET A 32 -10.84 -2.76 -16.83
N CYS A 33 -10.46 -2.23 -18.01
CA CYS A 33 -9.11 -1.73 -18.27
C CYS A 33 -8.75 -0.45 -17.50
N HIS A 34 -9.72 0.30 -16.97
CA HIS A 34 -9.45 1.54 -16.24
C HIS A 34 -8.67 1.32 -14.94
N ASN A 35 -8.68 0.10 -14.39
CA ASN A 35 -7.82 -0.23 -13.25
C ASN A 35 -6.35 0.07 -13.53
N ALA A 36 -5.89 -0.27 -14.74
CA ALA A 36 -4.52 0.00 -15.17
C ALA A 36 -4.19 1.49 -15.15
N LEU A 37 -5.12 2.28 -15.67
CA LEU A 37 -4.99 3.73 -15.74
C LEU A 37 -5.02 4.33 -14.33
N ALA A 38 -5.96 3.90 -13.48
CA ALA A 38 -6.04 4.35 -12.09
C ALA A 38 -4.75 4.04 -11.32
N PHE A 39 -4.21 2.83 -11.47
CA PHE A 39 -2.94 2.44 -10.89
C PHE A 39 -1.78 3.29 -11.41
N GLY A 40 -1.69 3.48 -12.73
CA GLY A 40 -0.66 4.33 -13.35
C GLY A 40 -0.71 5.76 -12.82
N ILE A 41 -1.91 6.35 -12.73
CA ILE A 41 -2.11 7.69 -12.17
C ILE A 41 -1.67 7.75 -10.71
N VAL A 42 -2.06 6.78 -9.88
CA VAL A 42 -1.65 6.72 -8.47
C VAL A 42 -0.13 6.67 -8.35
N PHE A 43 0.52 5.77 -9.09
CA PHE A 43 1.99 5.63 -9.06
C PHE A 43 2.73 6.86 -9.56
N LEU A 44 2.14 7.63 -10.48
CA LEU A 44 2.72 8.86 -10.99
C LEU A 44 2.52 10.04 -10.04
N VAL A 45 1.33 10.16 -9.44
CA VAL A 45 0.91 11.37 -8.71
C VAL A 45 1.22 11.29 -7.23
N VAL A 46 0.95 10.15 -6.58
CA VAL A 46 1.03 10.01 -5.13
C VAL A 46 2.45 10.18 -4.57
N PRO A 47 3.52 9.77 -5.28
CA PRO A 47 4.86 10.06 -4.82
C PRO A 47 5.31 11.52 -4.97
N LEU A 48 4.67 12.33 -5.83
CA LEU A 48 5.12 13.69 -6.15
C LEU A 48 5.25 14.62 -4.92
N PRO A 49 4.28 14.67 -3.98
CA PRO A 49 4.43 15.50 -2.79
C PRO A 49 5.70 15.19 -1.99
N LEU A 50 6.06 13.90 -1.91
CA LEU A 50 7.29 13.48 -1.23
C LEU A 50 8.55 13.89 -2.01
N ILE A 51 8.55 13.76 -3.34
CA ILE A 51 9.65 14.25 -4.19
C ILE A 51 9.86 15.75 -3.97
N LEU A 52 8.78 16.52 -4.05
CA LEU A 52 8.84 17.97 -3.89
C LEU A 52 9.33 18.33 -2.48
N LEU A 53 8.90 17.61 -1.45
CA LEU A 53 9.37 17.83 -0.08
C LEU A 53 10.87 17.51 0.07
N GLU A 54 11.35 16.40 -0.47
CA GLU A 54 12.77 16.04 -0.45
C GLU A 54 13.63 17.05 -1.21
N GLN A 55 13.14 17.58 -2.33
CA GLN A 55 13.87 18.53 -3.17
C GLN A 55 13.89 19.94 -2.60
N PHE A 56 12.74 20.47 -2.15
CA PHE A 56 12.60 21.87 -1.76
C PHE A 56 12.69 22.09 -0.24
N ALA A 57 12.44 21.07 0.57
CA ALA A 57 12.53 21.16 2.03
C ALA A 57 13.17 19.90 2.67
N PRO A 58 14.40 19.51 2.25
CA PRO A 58 15.05 18.28 2.71
C PRO A 58 15.21 18.23 4.23
N ALA A 59 15.48 19.37 4.88
CA ALA A 59 15.59 19.46 6.33
C ALA A 59 14.28 19.13 7.07
N VAL A 60 13.12 19.32 6.42
CA VAL A 60 11.81 18.93 6.96
C VAL A 60 11.59 17.43 6.75
N ALA A 61 11.83 16.92 5.54
CA ALA A 61 11.72 15.49 5.22
C ALA A 61 12.60 14.63 6.14
N LEU A 62 13.86 15.02 6.32
CA LEU A 62 14.85 14.28 7.11
C LEU A 62 14.46 14.09 8.59
N ARG A 63 13.62 14.96 9.15
CA ARG A 63 13.12 14.81 10.53
C ARG A 63 12.25 13.55 10.71
N TYR A 64 11.62 13.11 9.63
CA TYR A 64 10.70 11.99 9.62
C TYR A 64 11.29 10.74 8.96
N LYS A 65 12.53 10.81 8.45
CA LYS A 65 13.18 9.67 7.80
C LYS A 65 13.45 8.56 8.82
N LEU A 66 13.03 7.34 8.50
CA LEU A 66 13.18 6.18 9.39
C LEU A 66 14.63 5.70 9.49
N GLN A 67 15.35 5.69 8.36
CA GLN A 67 16.75 5.26 8.28
C GLN A 67 17.67 6.40 7.80
N PRO A 68 17.89 7.47 8.60
CA PRO A 68 18.64 8.66 8.16
C PRO A 68 20.14 8.41 7.93
N LYS A 69 20.66 7.28 8.43
CA LYS A 69 22.07 6.88 8.24
C LYS A 69 22.31 6.09 6.96
N VAL A 70 21.26 5.65 6.28
CA VAL A 70 21.37 4.92 5.01
C VAL A 70 21.52 5.93 3.89
N ARG A 71 22.53 5.74 3.03
CA ARG A 71 22.76 6.61 1.88
C ARG A 71 21.56 6.49 0.92
N PRO A 72 20.97 7.61 0.49
CA PRO A 72 19.88 7.57 -0.48
C PRO A 72 20.38 7.01 -1.82
N LEU A 73 19.47 6.36 -2.55
CA LEU A 73 19.74 5.94 -3.92
C LEU A 73 19.92 7.16 -4.83
N SER A 74 20.73 7.02 -5.88
CA SER A 74 20.81 8.05 -6.91
C SER A 74 19.52 8.11 -7.73
N ALA A 75 19.22 9.27 -8.32
CA ALA A 75 18.08 9.42 -9.24
C ALA A 75 18.14 8.41 -10.40
N THR A 76 19.33 8.11 -10.91
CA THR A 76 19.54 7.10 -11.95
C THR A 76 19.20 5.69 -11.49
N ALA A 77 19.49 5.34 -10.24
CA ALA A 77 19.13 4.04 -9.66
C ALA A 77 17.62 3.92 -9.44
N HIS A 78 16.96 4.98 -8.97
CA HIS A 78 15.50 5.04 -8.90
C HIS A 78 14.85 4.84 -10.26
N LEU A 79 15.29 5.60 -11.28
CA LEU A 79 14.76 5.48 -12.63
C LEU A 79 14.96 4.06 -13.17
N ARG A 80 16.15 3.47 -12.99
CA ARG A 80 16.41 2.09 -13.40
C ARG A 80 15.45 1.11 -12.74
N ASN A 81 15.26 1.21 -11.42
CA ASN A 81 14.41 0.30 -10.65
C ASN A 81 12.93 0.43 -11.06
N ILE A 82 12.44 1.66 -11.25
CA ILE A 82 11.11 1.94 -11.81
C ILE A 82 10.96 1.32 -13.19
N MET A 83 11.93 1.52 -14.09
CA MET A 83 11.86 0.99 -15.45
C MET A 83 11.89 -0.54 -15.47
N VAL A 84 12.69 -1.18 -14.61
CA VAL A 84 12.74 -2.64 -14.47
C VAL A 84 11.42 -3.18 -13.94
N GLY A 85 10.86 -2.60 -12.88
CA GLY A 85 9.56 -2.98 -12.32
C GLY A 85 8.43 -2.76 -13.32
N GLY A 86 8.36 -1.58 -13.93
CA GLY A 86 7.35 -1.19 -14.92
C GLY A 86 7.36 -2.08 -16.16
N ARG A 87 8.54 -2.46 -16.67
CA ARG A 87 8.64 -3.44 -17.78
C ARG A 87 8.05 -4.80 -17.40
N LYS A 88 8.35 -5.31 -16.20
CA LYS A 88 7.76 -6.58 -15.71
C LYS A 88 6.25 -6.47 -15.54
N MET A 89 5.76 -5.38 -14.96
CA MET A 89 4.32 -5.14 -14.84
C MET A 89 3.62 -5.05 -16.19
N LEU A 90 4.24 -4.42 -17.19
CA LEU A 90 3.71 -4.35 -18.55
C LEU A 90 3.64 -5.73 -19.21
N LEU A 91 4.65 -6.57 -19.04
CA LEU A 91 4.63 -7.95 -19.55
C LEU A 91 3.51 -8.78 -18.91
N LEU A 92 3.28 -8.57 -17.61
CA LEU A 92 2.23 -9.25 -16.86
C LEU A 92 0.84 -8.63 -17.09
N TYR A 93 0.75 -7.48 -17.74
CA TYR A 93 -0.50 -6.73 -17.87
C TYR A 93 -1.57 -7.51 -18.63
N ALA A 94 -1.26 -7.94 -19.86
CA ALA A 94 -2.20 -8.63 -20.73
C ALA A 94 -2.80 -9.91 -20.10
N PRO A 95 -2.00 -10.84 -19.52
CA PRO A 95 -2.57 -12.04 -18.89
C PRO A 95 -3.42 -11.70 -17.66
N HIS A 96 -3.00 -10.75 -16.82
CA HIS A 96 -3.81 -10.32 -15.68
C HIS A 96 -5.12 -9.67 -16.12
N GLN A 97 -5.11 -8.83 -17.16
CA GLN A 97 -6.33 -8.24 -17.70
C GLN A 97 -7.27 -9.32 -18.22
N LEU A 98 -6.78 -10.33 -18.92
CA LEU A 98 -7.63 -11.43 -19.37
C LEU A 98 -8.28 -12.17 -18.19
N MET A 99 -7.50 -12.52 -17.15
CA MET A 99 -8.04 -13.14 -15.94
C MET A 99 -9.08 -12.25 -15.27
N TYR A 100 -8.80 -10.96 -15.19
CA TYR A 100 -9.66 -9.96 -14.58
C TYR A 100 -10.99 -9.82 -15.34
N LEU A 101 -10.96 -9.77 -16.68
CA LEU A 101 -12.15 -9.79 -17.53
C LEU A 101 -13.01 -11.05 -17.32
N ILE A 102 -12.37 -12.21 -17.23
CA ILE A 102 -13.05 -13.49 -16.98
C ILE A 102 -13.72 -13.46 -15.60
N THR A 103 -12.98 -13.07 -14.56
CA THR A 103 -13.50 -13.00 -13.19
C THR A 103 -14.64 -12.01 -13.08
N PHE A 104 -14.57 -10.84 -13.73
CA PHE A 104 -15.67 -9.87 -13.74
C PHE A 104 -16.97 -10.47 -14.27
N LYS A 105 -16.88 -11.18 -15.40
CA LYS A 105 -18.04 -11.81 -16.04
C LYS A 105 -18.62 -12.93 -15.21
N ILE A 106 -17.77 -13.77 -14.60
CA ILE A 106 -18.21 -14.94 -13.83
C ILE A 106 -18.72 -14.53 -12.44
N ALA A 107 -18.04 -13.60 -11.76
CA ALA A 107 -18.37 -13.19 -10.40
C ALA A 107 -19.56 -12.23 -10.33
N GLY A 108 -20.07 -11.74 -11.46
CA GLY A 108 -21.21 -10.83 -11.50
C GLY A 108 -20.88 -9.42 -11.00
N VAL A 109 -19.71 -8.89 -11.38
CA VAL A 109 -19.32 -7.52 -11.04
C VAL A 109 -20.26 -6.54 -11.72
N ARG A 110 -20.83 -5.61 -10.94
CA ARG A 110 -21.82 -4.65 -11.43
C ARG A 110 -21.11 -3.45 -12.07
N THR A 111 -21.49 -3.10 -13.29
CA THR A 111 -20.98 -1.92 -14.01
C THR A 111 -22.05 -0.86 -14.24
N GLY A 112 -23.33 -1.21 -14.15
CA GLY A 112 -24.46 -0.32 -14.36
C GLY A 112 -25.00 0.33 -13.08
N ILE A 113 -26.01 1.18 -13.25
CA ILE A 113 -26.78 1.78 -12.15
C ILE A 113 -27.69 0.74 -11.44
N PRO A 114 -28.10 0.97 -10.18
CA PRO A 114 -27.76 2.10 -9.32
C PRO A 114 -26.30 2.03 -8.83
N LEU A 115 -25.73 3.21 -8.55
CA LEU A 115 -24.44 3.27 -7.86
C LEU A 115 -24.58 2.69 -6.44
N PRO A 116 -23.51 2.06 -5.91
CA PRO A 116 -23.55 1.46 -4.58
C PRO A 116 -23.79 2.53 -3.50
N PRO A 117 -24.70 2.29 -2.54
CA PRO A 117 -24.89 3.20 -1.42
C PRO A 117 -23.61 3.28 -0.57
N ALA A 118 -23.40 4.39 0.14
CA ALA A 118 -22.18 4.62 0.93
C ALA A 118 -21.87 3.48 1.93
N GLY A 119 -22.89 2.89 2.55
CA GLY A 119 -22.73 1.74 3.44
C GLY A 119 -22.16 0.51 2.73
N GLU A 120 -22.58 0.24 1.49
CA GLU A 120 -21.99 -0.85 0.69
C GLU A 120 -20.53 -0.53 0.34
N VAL A 121 -20.23 0.70 -0.07
CA VAL A 121 -18.85 1.12 -0.40
C VAL A 121 -17.93 0.89 0.80
N VAL A 122 -18.31 1.38 1.98
CA VAL A 122 -17.52 1.22 3.22
C VAL A 122 -17.38 -0.26 3.57
N ALA A 123 -18.48 -1.02 3.57
CA ALA A 123 -18.44 -2.44 3.92
C ALA A 123 -17.51 -3.24 2.99
N LYS A 124 -17.59 -3.01 1.68
CA LYS A 124 -16.75 -3.70 0.69
C LYS A 124 -15.28 -3.31 0.80
N VAL A 125 -14.98 -2.02 1.02
CA VAL A 125 -13.60 -1.57 1.28
C VAL A 125 -13.01 -2.23 2.52
N VAL A 126 -13.77 -2.31 3.62
CA VAL A 126 -13.32 -2.98 4.85
C VAL A 126 -13.10 -4.48 4.61
N VAL A 127 -14.05 -5.15 3.95
CA VAL A 127 -13.94 -6.58 3.64
C VAL A 127 -12.72 -6.86 2.75
N TYR A 128 -12.49 -6.05 1.71
CA TYR A 128 -11.31 -6.17 0.86
C TYR A 128 -10.02 -5.92 1.63
N ALA A 129 -9.98 -4.92 2.50
CA ALA A 129 -8.81 -4.66 3.34
C ALA A 129 -8.45 -5.84 4.23
N LEU A 130 -9.44 -6.47 4.89
CA LEU A 130 -9.20 -7.62 5.76
C LEU A 130 -8.85 -8.89 4.97
N LEU A 131 -9.53 -9.14 3.85
CA LEU A 131 -9.30 -10.32 3.02
C LEU A 131 -7.94 -10.27 2.34
N GLU A 132 -7.60 -9.11 1.75
CA GLU A 132 -6.29 -8.89 1.15
C GLU A 132 -5.18 -9.00 2.20
N ASP A 133 -5.28 -8.31 3.33
CA ASP A 133 -4.25 -8.33 4.37
C ASP A 133 -4.00 -9.76 4.89
N TYR A 134 -5.06 -10.55 5.11
CA TYR A 134 -4.93 -11.92 5.57
C TYR A 134 -4.31 -12.85 4.50
N LEU A 135 -4.76 -12.78 3.25
CA LEU A 135 -4.20 -13.60 2.16
C LEU A 135 -2.75 -13.23 1.88
N SER A 136 -2.47 -11.93 1.76
CA SER A 136 -1.14 -11.40 1.54
C SER A 136 -0.19 -11.73 2.69
N TYR A 137 -0.65 -11.76 3.95
CA TYR A 137 0.19 -12.20 5.07
C TYR A 137 0.73 -13.62 4.85
N TRP A 138 -0.13 -14.56 4.47
CA TRP A 138 0.28 -15.96 4.29
C TRP A 138 1.18 -16.16 3.07
N ILE A 139 0.86 -15.46 1.99
CA ILE A 139 1.71 -15.40 0.80
C ILE A 139 3.08 -14.84 1.16
N HIS A 140 3.12 -13.72 1.86
CA HIS A 140 4.35 -13.04 2.23
C HIS A 140 5.17 -13.92 3.18
N ARG A 141 4.52 -14.59 4.13
CA ARG A 141 5.14 -15.60 5.00
C ARG A 141 5.76 -16.74 4.19
N PHE A 142 5.08 -17.24 3.16
CA PHE A 142 5.63 -18.23 2.24
C PHE A 142 6.84 -17.69 1.47
N LEU A 143 6.77 -16.45 0.98
CA LEU A 143 7.86 -15.76 0.29
C LEU A 143 9.10 -15.57 1.18
N HIS A 144 8.95 -15.57 2.52
CA HIS A 144 10.05 -15.59 3.49
C HIS A 144 10.55 -16.99 3.88
N THR A 145 10.11 -18.04 3.20
CA THR A 145 10.79 -19.35 3.31
C THR A 145 12.15 -19.27 2.62
N LYS A 146 13.13 -20.07 3.06
CA LYS A 146 14.51 -20.01 2.55
C LYS A 146 14.60 -20.07 1.02
N TRP A 147 13.79 -20.92 0.39
CA TRP A 147 13.77 -21.07 -1.05
C TRP A 147 13.08 -19.91 -1.75
N ALA A 148 11.85 -19.56 -1.34
CA ALA A 148 11.09 -18.49 -2.00
C ALA A 148 11.77 -17.14 -1.82
N TYR A 149 12.37 -16.89 -0.65
CA TYR A 149 13.10 -15.67 -0.37
C TYR A 149 14.26 -15.51 -1.35
N ARG A 150 15.14 -16.51 -1.42
CA ARG A 150 16.35 -16.44 -2.25
C ARG A 150 16.06 -16.31 -3.74
N ASN A 151 15.00 -16.95 -4.23
CA ASN A 151 14.73 -17.05 -5.67
C ASN A 151 13.69 -16.04 -6.17
N ILE A 152 12.87 -15.48 -5.28
CA ILE A 152 11.76 -14.60 -5.66
C ILE A 152 11.87 -13.29 -4.88
N HIS A 153 11.76 -13.35 -3.56
CA HIS A 153 11.50 -12.16 -2.75
C HIS A 153 12.74 -11.32 -2.41
N TYR A 154 13.94 -11.86 -2.60
CA TYR A 154 15.20 -11.15 -2.34
C TYR A 154 15.32 -9.87 -3.17
N VAL A 155 14.83 -9.86 -4.42
CA VAL A 155 14.89 -8.66 -5.28
C VAL A 155 14.12 -7.49 -4.64
N HIS A 156 12.99 -7.79 -4.01
CA HIS A 156 12.21 -6.79 -3.28
C HIS A 156 12.98 -6.27 -2.05
N HIS A 157 13.70 -7.14 -1.35
CA HIS A 157 14.49 -6.84 -0.15
C HIS A 157 15.90 -6.30 -0.42
N GLU A 158 16.34 -6.23 -1.68
CA GLU A 158 17.65 -5.68 -2.06
C GLU A 158 17.83 -4.25 -1.51
N LEU A 159 16.73 -3.52 -1.37
CA LEU A 159 16.67 -2.19 -0.77
C LEU A 159 16.25 -2.24 0.71
N ARG A 160 17.19 -2.50 1.61
CA ARG A 160 16.96 -2.51 3.07
C ARG A 160 16.36 -1.23 3.64
N ALA A 161 16.51 -0.10 2.93
CA ALA A 161 15.79 1.14 3.19
C ALA A 161 14.83 1.39 2.01
N PRO A 162 13.57 0.94 2.12
CA PRO A 162 12.63 1.07 1.02
C PRO A 162 12.30 2.54 0.74
N THR A 163 11.87 2.78 -0.49
CA THR A 163 11.35 4.07 -0.95
C THR A 163 10.12 3.80 -1.79
N GLY A 164 9.07 4.62 -1.68
CA GLY A 164 7.82 4.44 -2.43
C GLY A 164 8.06 4.30 -3.95
N PHE A 165 9.05 5.00 -4.50
CA PHE A 165 9.46 4.91 -5.91
C PHE A 165 9.87 3.52 -6.38
N ASN A 166 10.41 2.72 -5.47
CA ASN A 166 10.92 1.39 -5.77
C ASN A 166 9.96 0.30 -5.28
N ALA A 167 8.73 0.63 -4.88
CA ALA A 167 7.75 -0.35 -4.40
C ALA A 167 7.38 -1.41 -5.47
N VAL A 168 7.61 -1.11 -6.76
CA VAL A 168 7.43 -2.04 -7.89
C VAL A 168 8.72 -2.76 -8.31
N TYR A 169 9.85 -2.47 -7.65
CA TYR A 169 11.11 -3.14 -7.91
C TYR A 169 11.12 -4.50 -7.22
N ALA A 170 10.61 -5.51 -7.93
CA ALA A 170 10.50 -6.87 -7.42
C ALA A 170 10.73 -7.90 -8.53
N HIS A 171 10.79 -9.17 -8.16
CA HIS A 171 10.78 -10.28 -9.10
C HIS A 171 9.41 -10.40 -9.79
N TRP A 172 9.34 -10.93 -11.01
CA TRP A 172 8.07 -11.01 -11.76
C TRP A 172 7.04 -11.88 -11.02
N ALA A 173 7.49 -12.93 -10.34
CA ALA A 173 6.60 -13.80 -9.57
C ALA A 173 6.01 -13.08 -8.33
N ASP A 174 6.77 -12.20 -7.67
CA ASP A 174 6.22 -11.36 -6.58
C ASP A 174 5.09 -10.45 -7.09
N LEU A 175 5.32 -9.80 -8.24
CA LEU A 175 4.34 -8.92 -8.87
C LEU A 175 3.09 -9.70 -9.32
N ASN A 176 3.28 -10.91 -9.85
CA ASN A 176 2.19 -11.78 -10.29
C ASN A 176 1.33 -12.24 -9.10
N VAL A 177 1.94 -12.71 -8.03
CA VAL A 177 1.21 -13.16 -6.83
C VAL A 177 0.40 -12.02 -6.20
N SER A 178 0.98 -10.82 -6.14
CA SER A 178 0.28 -9.61 -5.67
C SER A 178 -0.96 -9.31 -6.52
N THR A 179 -0.84 -9.42 -7.85
CA THR A 179 -1.96 -9.16 -8.78
C THR A 179 -3.01 -10.26 -8.75
N VAL A 180 -2.62 -11.52 -8.59
CA VAL A 180 -3.58 -12.64 -8.48
C VAL A 180 -4.44 -12.50 -7.22
N THR A 181 -3.88 -12.02 -6.11
CA THR A 181 -4.64 -11.78 -4.86
C THR A 181 -5.80 -10.81 -5.10
N ILE A 182 -5.60 -9.83 -6.00
CA ILE A 182 -6.60 -8.83 -6.38
C ILE A 182 -7.78 -9.43 -7.12
N ILE A 183 -7.50 -10.40 -7.99
CA ILE A 183 -8.52 -11.15 -8.71
C ILE A 183 -9.27 -12.08 -7.75
N VAL A 184 -8.58 -12.69 -6.79
CA VAL A 184 -9.15 -13.64 -5.82
C VAL A 184 -10.20 -12.98 -4.93
N TYR A 185 -9.90 -11.84 -4.28
CA TYR A 185 -10.90 -11.22 -3.39
C TYR A 185 -12.12 -10.72 -4.15
N LEU A 186 -11.96 -10.31 -5.41
CA LEU A 186 -13.07 -9.89 -6.25
C LEU A 186 -13.96 -11.07 -6.63
N ALA A 187 -13.38 -12.24 -6.89
CA ALA A 187 -14.13 -13.46 -7.14
C ALA A 187 -14.92 -13.91 -5.91
N ILE A 188 -14.36 -13.75 -4.70
CA ILE A 188 -15.01 -14.13 -3.44
C ILE A 188 -16.11 -13.14 -3.06
N VAL A 189 -15.86 -11.84 -3.23
CA VAL A 189 -16.78 -10.77 -2.84
C VAL A 189 -16.95 -9.80 -4.01
N PRO A 190 -17.85 -10.09 -4.98
CA PRO A 190 -18.12 -9.17 -6.06
C PRO A 190 -18.70 -7.85 -5.54
N CYS A 191 -18.39 -6.75 -6.21
CA CYS A 191 -18.87 -5.41 -5.89
C CYS A 191 -19.21 -4.64 -7.17
N HIS A 192 -19.57 -3.36 -7.04
CA HIS A 192 -19.66 -2.48 -8.19
C HIS A 192 -18.25 -2.06 -8.65
N VAL A 193 -18.03 -1.91 -9.96
CA VAL A 193 -16.72 -1.61 -10.55
C VAL A 193 -16.07 -0.35 -9.95
N THR A 194 -16.85 0.67 -9.61
CA THR A 194 -16.36 1.89 -8.94
C THR A 194 -15.80 1.64 -7.54
N VAL A 195 -16.36 0.67 -6.79
CA VAL A 195 -15.86 0.27 -5.47
C VAL A 195 -14.54 -0.49 -5.62
N HIS A 196 -14.45 -1.34 -6.64
CA HIS A 196 -13.20 -2.00 -6.96
C HIS A 196 -12.11 -0.98 -7.31
N TRP A 197 -12.40 0.00 -8.17
CA TRP A 197 -11.44 1.06 -8.54
C TRP A 197 -10.98 1.86 -7.32
N LEU A 198 -11.92 2.21 -6.43
CA LEU A 198 -11.61 2.89 -5.18
C LEU A 198 -10.66 2.05 -4.32
N TRP A 199 -10.97 0.77 -4.11
CA TRP A 199 -10.12 -0.13 -3.33
C TRP A 199 -8.73 -0.27 -3.96
N TYR A 200 -8.66 -0.48 -5.27
CA TYR A 200 -7.39 -0.64 -5.99
C TYR A 200 -6.52 0.63 -5.87
N ALA A 201 -7.12 1.81 -5.95
CA ALA A 201 -6.42 3.08 -5.71
C ALA A 201 -5.93 3.23 -4.27
N LEU A 202 -6.79 2.93 -3.28
CA LEU A 202 -6.42 2.95 -1.85
C LEU A 202 -5.28 1.99 -1.56
N ARG A 203 -5.31 0.79 -2.14
CA ARG A 203 -4.28 -0.23 -1.97
C ARG A 203 -2.94 0.19 -2.58
N ALA A 204 -2.96 0.83 -3.75
CA ALA A 204 -1.77 1.38 -4.37
C ALA A 204 -1.18 2.55 -3.56
N ILE A 205 -2.02 3.42 -2.99
CA ILE A 205 -1.60 4.49 -2.07
C ILE A 205 -0.95 3.89 -0.82
N GLU A 206 -1.58 2.89 -0.20
CA GLU A 206 -1.05 2.17 0.97
C GLU A 206 0.33 1.60 0.66
N ASN A 207 0.50 0.91 -0.49
CA ASN A 207 1.80 0.34 -0.87
C ASN A 207 2.90 1.39 -0.96
N LEU A 208 2.59 2.56 -1.55
CA LEU A 208 3.55 3.66 -1.67
C LEU A 208 3.87 4.28 -0.31
N GLU A 209 2.88 4.40 0.57
CA GLU A 209 3.04 4.94 1.92
C GLU A 209 3.90 4.01 2.79
N SER A 210 3.58 2.72 2.84
CA SER A 210 4.31 1.73 3.64
C SER A 210 5.77 1.55 3.18
N HIS A 211 6.06 1.84 1.91
CA HIS A 211 7.43 1.85 1.38
C HIS A 211 8.11 3.22 1.41
N SER A 212 7.44 4.29 1.84
CA SER A 212 7.96 5.66 1.72
C SER A 212 9.31 5.87 2.44
N GLY A 213 9.53 5.14 3.54
CA GLY A 213 10.69 5.33 4.43
C GLY A 213 10.54 6.54 5.35
N TYR A 214 9.32 7.07 5.53
CA TYR A 214 9.02 8.25 6.35
C TYR A 214 7.85 8.00 7.33
N ASP A 215 8.01 8.44 8.58
CA ASP A 215 6.95 8.46 9.58
C ASP A 215 6.44 9.88 9.83
N PHE A 216 5.59 10.36 8.93
CA PHE A 216 5.01 11.70 9.05
C PHE A 216 3.94 11.81 10.16
N PRO A 217 3.64 13.03 10.64
CA PRO A 217 2.59 13.27 11.63
C PRO A 217 1.17 12.93 11.15
N PHE A 218 0.95 12.84 9.84
CA PHE A 218 -0.32 12.48 9.21
C PHE A 218 -0.38 11.01 8.77
N ASN A 219 0.61 10.19 9.16
CA ASN A 219 0.64 8.78 8.81
C ASN A 219 -0.66 8.07 9.31
N PRO A 220 -1.34 7.25 8.46
CA PRO A 220 -2.57 6.57 8.83
C PRO A 220 -2.48 5.74 10.12
N LYS A 221 -1.28 5.27 10.49
CA LYS A 221 -1.04 4.54 11.75
C LYS A 221 -1.46 5.28 13.02
N ARG A 222 -1.65 6.61 12.94
CA ARG A 222 -2.09 7.45 14.06
C ARG A 222 -3.61 7.50 14.21
N PHE A 223 -4.35 7.10 13.18
CA PHE A 223 -5.80 7.21 13.12
C PHE A 223 -6.49 5.84 12.98
N ILE A 224 -5.79 4.87 12.40
CA ILE A 224 -6.33 3.54 12.12
C ILE A 224 -5.68 2.51 13.05
N PRO A 225 -6.46 1.86 13.95
CA PRO A 225 -5.95 0.82 14.81
C PRO A 225 -5.28 -0.31 14.03
N PHE A 226 -4.20 -0.84 14.58
CA PHE A 226 -3.39 -1.92 14.01
C PHE A 226 -2.71 -1.63 12.67
N TYR A 227 -2.89 -0.47 12.06
CA TYR A 227 -2.21 -0.14 10.81
C TYR A 227 -0.69 -0.06 11.01
N GLY A 228 0.07 -0.83 10.21
CA GLY A 228 1.52 -0.94 10.34
C GLY A 228 2.26 0.30 9.84
N GLY A 229 1.90 0.75 8.64
CA GLY A 229 2.51 1.89 7.96
C GLY A 229 4.01 1.76 7.69
N ALA A 230 4.63 2.86 7.26
CA ALA A 230 6.02 2.87 6.85
C ALA A 230 7.02 2.34 7.89
N GLU A 231 6.82 2.61 9.17
CA GLU A 231 7.74 2.17 10.23
C GLU A 231 7.78 0.64 10.40
N PHE A 232 6.61 0.00 10.31
CA PHE A 232 6.50 -1.45 10.46
C PHE A 232 7.14 -2.18 9.29
N HIS A 233 6.92 -1.68 8.07
CA HIS A 233 7.46 -2.26 6.85
C HIS A 233 8.94 -1.92 6.63
N ASP A 234 9.40 -0.74 7.03
CA ASP A 234 10.84 -0.40 7.02
C ASP A 234 11.64 -1.34 7.94
N TYR A 235 11.10 -1.65 9.13
CA TYR A 235 11.72 -2.65 10.01
C TYR A 235 11.79 -4.03 9.36
N HIS A 236 10.75 -4.44 8.62
CA HIS A 236 10.71 -5.69 7.86
C HIS A 236 11.89 -5.81 6.87
N HIS A 237 12.07 -4.81 6.01
CA HIS A 237 13.20 -4.73 5.06
C HIS A 237 14.56 -4.70 5.76
N ARG A 238 14.64 -4.05 6.93
CA ARG A 238 15.87 -3.96 7.71
C ARG A 238 16.31 -5.30 8.30
N VAL A 239 15.38 -6.17 8.67
CA VAL A 239 15.67 -7.52 9.21
C VAL A 239 15.58 -8.61 8.14
N GLU A 240 16.02 -8.27 6.94
CA GLU A 240 16.13 -9.10 5.75
C GLU A 240 16.17 -10.63 5.97
N GLY A 241 15.29 -11.35 5.26
CA GLY A 241 15.21 -12.81 5.28
C GLY A 241 14.66 -13.42 6.58
N ARG A 242 14.15 -12.59 7.50
CA ARG A 242 13.47 -13.02 8.72
C ARG A 242 11.96 -13.01 8.52
N GLN A 243 11.30 -14.00 9.13
CA GLN A 243 9.85 -14.06 9.28
C GLN A 243 9.38 -13.06 10.34
N SER A 244 9.44 -11.76 10.01
CA SER A 244 9.08 -10.66 10.92
C SER A 244 8.28 -9.60 10.18
N ASN A 245 7.22 -9.06 10.76
CA ASN A 245 6.47 -7.93 10.21
C ASN A 245 5.95 -8.18 8.78
N LEU A 246 5.18 -9.25 8.61
CA LEU A 246 4.79 -9.78 7.31
C LEU A 246 3.45 -9.23 6.81
N ALA A 247 2.61 -8.68 7.68
CA ALA A 247 1.34 -8.11 7.23
C ALA A 247 1.59 -6.84 6.40
N PRO A 248 0.92 -6.69 5.25
CA PRO A 248 1.09 -5.51 4.41
C PRO A 248 0.41 -4.26 5.00
N ILE A 249 -0.79 -4.39 5.58
CA ILE A 249 -1.62 -3.26 6.02
C ILE A 249 -1.78 -3.27 7.54
N PHE A 250 -2.32 -4.35 8.11
CA PHE A 250 -2.67 -4.41 9.53
C PHE A 250 -1.87 -5.46 10.30
N THR A 251 -1.37 -5.06 11.46
CA THR A 251 -0.45 -5.86 12.28
C THR A 251 -1.11 -7.01 13.06
N TYR A 252 -2.41 -7.27 12.87
CA TYR A 252 -3.12 -8.29 13.66
C TYR A 252 -2.62 -9.70 13.36
N CYS A 253 -2.31 -10.03 12.09
CA CYS A 253 -1.72 -11.31 11.73
C CYS A 253 -0.38 -11.52 12.44
N ASP A 254 0.48 -10.51 12.41
CA ASP A 254 1.78 -10.59 13.08
C ASP A 254 1.65 -10.74 14.60
N TYR A 255 0.66 -10.08 15.20
CA TYR A 255 0.36 -10.23 16.61
C TYR A 255 -0.13 -11.64 16.97
N ILE A 256 -1.05 -12.20 16.19
CA ILE A 256 -1.63 -13.54 16.38
C ILE A 256 -0.56 -14.62 16.20
N TYR A 257 0.19 -14.56 15.11
CA TYR A 257 1.19 -15.57 14.73
C TYR A 257 2.59 -15.27 15.26
N ARG A 258 2.74 -14.19 16.04
CA ARG A 258 3.96 -13.80 16.76
C ARG A 258 5.15 -13.47 15.87
N THR A 259 4.92 -12.95 14.68
CA THR A 259 5.95 -12.43 13.77
C THR A 259 6.26 -10.95 14.02
N ASP A 260 5.71 -10.33 15.07
CA ASP A 260 6.05 -8.96 15.51
C ASP A 260 7.07 -8.90 16.68
N LYS A 261 7.51 -10.04 17.23
CA LYS A 261 8.33 -10.10 18.45
C LYS A 261 9.61 -9.25 18.35
N GLY A 262 10.32 -9.37 17.23
CA GLY A 262 11.55 -8.62 16.99
C GLY A 262 11.29 -7.11 16.95
N TYR A 263 10.22 -6.71 16.26
CA TYR A 263 9.80 -5.31 16.18
C TYR A 263 9.43 -4.74 17.54
N ARG A 264 8.64 -5.46 18.34
CA ARG A 264 8.27 -5.03 19.71
C ARG A 264 9.49 -4.85 20.61
N TYR A 265 10.44 -5.80 20.55
CA TYR A 265 11.72 -5.68 21.26
C TYR A 265 12.51 -4.46 20.78
N HIS A 266 12.58 -4.23 19.47
CA HIS A 266 13.26 -3.07 18.89
C HIS A 266 12.64 -1.75 19.37
N LYS A 267 11.31 -1.63 19.36
CA LYS A 267 10.59 -0.45 19.83
C LYS A 267 10.81 -0.20 21.33
N ALA A 268 10.80 -1.25 22.15
CA ALA A 268 11.07 -1.14 23.59
C ALA A 268 12.48 -0.56 23.85
N ARG A 269 13.50 -1.08 23.15
CA ARG A 269 14.88 -0.55 23.26
C ARG A 269 15.05 0.87 22.72
N LEU A 270 14.27 1.27 21.73
CA LEU A 270 14.26 2.66 21.26
C LEU A 270 13.64 3.59 22.31
N ALA A 271 12.54 3.17 22.95
CA ALA A 271 11.90 3.94 24.00
C ALA A 271 12.82 4.11 25.23
N GLU A 272 13.48 3.04 25.66
CA GLU A 272 14.46 3.06 26.76
C GLU A 272 15.60 4.03 26.47
N ARG A 273 16.22 3.96 25.28
CA ARG A 273 17.29 4.90 24.88
C ARG A 273 16.83 6.35 24.85
N LYS A 274 15.59 6.62 24.43
CA LYS A 274 15.02 7.96 24.43
C LYS A 274 14.81 8.49 25.85
N LYS A 275 14.38 7.63 26.80
CA LYS A 275 14.25 7.99 28.21
C LYS A 275 15.61 8.36 28.81
N LEU A 276 16.61 7.50 28.65
CA LEU A 276 17.98 7.74 29.14
C LEU A 276 18.59 9.03 28.57
N ALA A 277 18.44 9.28 27.27
CA ALA A 277 18.93 10.52 26.66
C ALA A 277 18.17 11.78 27.13
N GLY A 278 16.89 11.63 27.49
CA GLY A 278 16.09 12.70 28.09
C GLY A 278 16.54 13.05 29.51
N GLU A 279 16.79 12.02 30.33
CA GLU A 279 17.30 12.15 31.69
C GLU A 279 18.70 12.79 31.72
N ASP A 280 19.62 12.37 30.84
CA ASP A 280 20.95 12.97 30.70
C ASP A 280 20.89 14.47 30.35
N ASN A 281 19.97 14.86 29.47
CA ASN A 281 19.77 16.26 29.09
C ASN A 281 19.16 17.10 30.22
N MET A 282 18.30 16.51 31.06
CA MET A 282 17.77 17.14 32.26
C MET A 282 18.86 17.31 33.33
N GLY A 283 19.68 16.29 33.56
CA GLY A 283 20.81 16.34 34.49
C GLY A 283 21.86 17.39 34.10
N LYS A 284 22.16 17.53 32.80
CA LYS A 284 23.06 18.58 32.28
C LYS A 284 22.48 20.00 32.34
N ARG A 285 21.16 20.16 32.31
CA ARG A 285 20.51 21.47 32.52
C ARG A 285 20.49 21.84 34.00
N GLY A 286 20.16 20.90 34.88
CA GLY A 286 20.19 21.11 36.33
C GLY A 286 21.59 21.46 36.87
N SER A 287 22.65 20.82 36.36
CA SER A 287 24.03 21.11 36.77
C SER A 287 24.59 22.43 36.22
N LYS A 288 24.02 22.97 35.13
CA LYS A 288 24.36 24.31 34.64
C LYS A 288 23.65 25.42 35.43
N GLN A 289 22.47 25.14 35.97
CA GLN A 289 21.71 26.08 36.78
C GLN A 289 22.26 26.18 38.22
N GLY A 290 22.71 25.07 38.81
CA GLY A 290 23.36 25.06 40.13
C GLY A 290 24.83 25.51 40.17
N ARG A 291 25.34 26.13 39.10
CA ARG A 291 26.72 26.66 39.00
C ARG A 291 26.76 28.18 38.76
N GLN A 292 25.60 28.83 38.82
CA GLN A 292 25.45 30.29 38.67
C GLN A 292 25.06 31.00 39.99
N ASP A 293 25.01 30.26 41.10
CA ASP A 293 24.83 30.77 42.46
C ASP A 293 26.13 30.58 43.26
#